data_AF-G3Y068-F1
#
_entry.id   AF-G3Y068-F1
#
_cell.length_a   1.000
_cell.length_b   1.000
_cell.length_c   1.000
_cell.angle_alpha   90.00
_cell.angle_beta   90.00
_cell.angle_gamma   90.00
#
_symmetry.space_group_name_H-M   'P 1'
#
loop_
_entity.id
_entity.type
_entity.pdbx_description
1 polymer ?
#
loop_
_entity_poly.entity_id
_entity_poly.type
_entity_poly.pdbx_seq_one_letter_code
_entity_poly.pdbx_strand_id
1 'polypeptide(L)'
;MHSAYFPVGRSQRFWLRLLPNVVMVFMLVVGLITMFSQFRNPHETQTSNSQPMIRKVTMVYGNRTSYYRGLKTHEDHSLKFGYPMTVLRKPILGGYWSKPAILLSALVEEMEKPEEDQARWLFWFDGDTVLMNPNIPLDIFLPPPQFDDTHLLMTSDWNGMNNGVFFIRVNQWAIELLSATLAYPTAHPEVSLSFA
;
A
#
# COMPACT_ATOMS: atom_id res chain seq x y z
N MET A 1 -59.14 44.15 -57.24
CA MET A 1 -57.66 44.23 -57.36
C MET A 1 -57.14 45.02 -56.16
N HIS A 2 -56.45 44.38 -55.20
CA HIS A 2 -55.38 45.00 -54.42
C HIS A 2 -54.64 43.98 -53.53
N SER A 3 -53.40 43.73 -53.93
CA SER A 3 -52.17 43.44 -53.17
C SER A 3 -52.23 42.61 -51.87
N ALA A 4 -51.68 41.39 -51.93
CA ALA A 4 -51.22 40.65 -50.76
C ALA A 4 -49.80 41.09 -50.35
N TYR A 5 -49.61 41.39 -49.06
CA TYR A 5 -48.32 41.66 -48.43
C TYR A 5 -47.57 40.34 -48.14
N PHE A 6 -46.32 40.23 -48.57
CA PHE A 6 -45.38 39.19 -48.09
C PHE A 6 -44.60 39.70 -46.87
N PRO A 7 -44.50 38.94 -45.76
CA PRO A 7 -43.55 39.26 -44.71
C PRO A 7 -42.17 38.68 -45.05
N VAL A 8 -41.16 39.55 -44.95
CA VAL A 8 -39.74 39.28 -45.12
C VAL A 8 -39.25 38.30 -44.04
N GLY A 9 -38.72 37.15 -44.46
CA GLY A 9 -38.15 36.14 -43.58
C GLY A 9 -36.89 36.64 -42.87
N ARG A 10 -36.97 36.80 -41.55
CA ARG A 10 -35.87 37.23 -40.68
C ARG A 10 -35.12 36.00 -40.14
N SER A 11 -33.82 35.94 -40.45
CA SER A 11 -32.76 35.38 -39.58
C SER A 11 -32.70 33.85 -39.31
N GLN A 12 -32.51 33.02 -40.35
CA GLN A 12 -31.90 31.68 -40.18
C GLN A 12 -30.37 31.68 -40.20
N ARG A 13 -29.73 32.78 -40.64
CA ARG A 13 -28.28 32.86 -40.84
C ARG A 13 -27.44 32.95 -39.55
N PHE A 14 -28.05 33.31 -38.42
CA PHE A 14 -27.32 33.48 -37.16
C PHE A 14 -27.02 32.14 -36.45
N TRP A 15 -27.95 31.19 -36.53
CA TRP A 15 -27.81 29.86 -35.94
C TRP A 15 -26.72 29.01 -36.62
N LEU A 16 -26.60 29.10 -37.95
CA LEU A 16 -25.60 28.37 -38.75
C LEU A 16 -24.15 28.77 -38.45
N ARG A 17 -23.90 29.98 -37.89
CA ARG A 17 -22.56 30.45 -37.52
C ARG A 17 -22.11 29.98 -36.14
N LEU A 18 -23.03 29.59 -35.27
CA LEU A 18 -22.76 29.11 -33.91
C LEU A 18 -22.56 27.60 -33.87
N LEU A 19 -23.23 26.86 -34.75
CA LEU A 19 -23.11 25.41 -34.94
C LEU A 19 -21.65 24.90 -35.00
N PRO A 20 -20.74 25.44 -35.83
CA PRO A 20 -19.37 24.95 -35.89
C PRO A 20 -18.60 25.15 -34.58
N ASN A 21 -18.83 26.26 -33.88
CA ASN A 21 -18.17 26.55 -32.60
C ASN A 21 -18.66 25.63 -31.47
N VAL A 22 -19.97 25.32 -31.45
CA VAL A 22 -20.55 24.39 -30.48
C VAL A 22 -20.04 22.97 -30.71
N VAL A 23 -19.96 22.53 -31.97
CA VAL A 23 -19.40 21.23 -32.34
C VAL A 23 -17.92 21.14 -31.97
N MET A 24 -17.14 22.19 -32.18
CA MET A 24 -15.73 22.24 -31.80
C MET A 24 -15.51 22.16 -30.28
N VAL A 25 -16.29 22.90 -29.50
CA VAL A 25 -16.22 22.84 -28.02
C VAL A 25 -16.64 21.47 -27.52
N PHE A 26 -17.69 20.87 -28.09
CA PHE A 26 -18.10 19.52 -27.74
C PHE A 26 -17.00 18.48 -28.05
N MET A 27 -16.35 18.57 -29.21
CA MET A 27 -15.23 17.69 -29.55
C MET A 27 -14.02 17.89 -28.62
N LEU A 28 -13.72 19.12 -28.21
CA LEU A 28 -12.67 19.42 -27.23
C LEU A 28 -12.99 18.81 -25.85
N VAL A 29 -14.22 18.96 -25.37
CA VAL A 29 -14.65 18.41 -24.08
C VAL A 29 -14.65 16.88 -24.11
N VAL A 30 -15.17 16.26 -25.18
CA VAL A 30 -15.11 14.80 -25.36
C VAL A 30 -13.67 14.33 -25.46
N GLY A 31 -12.80 15.03 -26.21
CA GLY A 31 -11.38 14.73 -26.33
C GLY A 31 -10.62 14.84 -25.00
N LEU A 32 -10.95 15.85 -24.17
CA LEU A 32 -10.40 15.97 -22.83
C LEU A 32 -10.92 14.86 -21.91
N ILE A 33 -12.21 14.53 -21.96
CA ILE A 33 -12.78 13.42 -21.17
C ILE A 33 -12.16 12.09 -21.58
N THR A 34 -11.92 11.83 -22.87
CA THR A 34 -11.26 10.60 -23.33
C THR A 34 -9.78 10.58 -22.97
N MET A 35 -9.09 11.73 -23.05
CA MET A 35 -7.70 11.85 -22.58
C MET A 35 -7.62 11.58 -21.06
N PHE A 36 -8.47 12.21 -20.25
CA PHE A 36 -8.49 12.00 -18.81
C PHE A 36 -9.04 10.63 -18.38
N SER A 37 -9.90 9.99 -19.19
CA SER A 37 -10.32 8.61 -18.95
C SER A 37 -9.22 7.60 -19.30
N GLN A 38 -8.41 7.87 -20.33
CA GLN A 38 -7.21 7.09 -20.65
C GLN A 38 -6.13 7.26 -19.57
N PHE A 39 -5.95 8.47 -19.01
CA PHE A 39 -5.07 8.67 -17.84
C PHE A 39 -5.58 8.01 -16.55
N ARG A 40 -6.87 7.66 -16.48
CA ARG A 40 -7.47 7.03 -15.29
C ARG A 40 -7.20 5.52 -15.20
N ASN A 41 -6.66 4.89 -16.24
CA ASN A 41 -6.33 3.45 -16.22
C ASN A 41 -4.96 3.14 -16.85
N PRO A 42 -3.84 3.36 -16.15
CA PRO A 42 -2.56 2.76 -16.53
C PRO A 42 -2.45 1.27 -16.15
N HIS A 43 -3.46 0.67 -15.49
CA HIS A 43 -3.39 -0.68 -14.93
C HIS A 43 -4.34 -1.67 -15.62
N GLU A 44 -4.39 -1.64 -16.95
CA GLU A 44 -4.74 -2.83 -17.72
C GLU A 44 -3.67 -3.00 -18.81
N THR A 45 -2.61 -3.75 -18.50
CA THR A 45 -2.24 -5.02 -19.20
C THR A 45 -0.83 -5.47 -18.76
N GLN A 46 -0.75 -6.53 -17.94
CA GLN A 46 0.14 -7.69 -18.13
C GLN A 46 -0.19 -8.76 -17.07
N THR A 47 -0.68 -9.91 -17.51
CA THR A 47 -0.99 -11.08 -16.66
C THR A 47 0.08 -12.15 -16.76
N SER A 48 0.47 -12.68 -15.57
CA SER A 48 1.11 -13.97 -15.27
C SER A 48 2.65 -14.12 -15.35
N ASN A 49 3.32 -13.73 -14.25
CA ASN A 49 4.16 -14.67 -13.47
C ASN A 49 4.08 -14.21 -11.99
N SER A 50 3.21 -14.84 -11.20
CA SER A 50 2.79 -14.33 -9.88
C SER A 50 3.92 -14.35 -8.84
N GLN A 51 4.36 -13.17 -8.40
CA GLN A 51 4.69 -12.75 -7.02
C GLN A 51 5.04 -11.23 -7.06
N PRO A 52 4.56 -10.37 -6.13
CA PRO A 52 4.84 -10.48 -4.70
C PRO A 52 3.61 -10.27 -3.80
N MET A 53 3.20 -11.30 -3.06
CA MET A 53 2.20 -11.12 -2.01
C MET A 53 2.88 -10.63 -0.72
N ILE A 54 2.49 -9.44 -0.26
CA ILE A 54 3.01 -8.79 0.97
C ILE A 54 1.94 -8.89 2.04
N ARG A 55 2.29 -9.42 3.23
CA ARG A 55 1.43 -9.38 4.41
C ARG A 55 1.91 -8.30 5.36
N LYS A 56 1.02 -7.40 5.77
CA LYS A 56 1.33 -6.42 6.82
C LYS A 56 1.16 -7.04 8.20
N VAL A 57 2.08 -6.73 9.10
CA VAL A 57 2.03 -7.18 10.50
C VAL A 57 2.29 -5.98 11.40
N THR A 58 1.50 -5.84 12.46
CA THR A 58 1.65 -4.77 13.45
C THR A 58 1.09 -5.20 14.81
N MET A 59 1.32 -4.38 15.83
CA MET A 59 0.69 -4.50 17.14
C MET A 59 0.14 -3.15 17.59
N VAL A 60 -1.11 -3.15 18.03
CA VAL A 60 -1.76 -1.95 18.59
C VAL A 60 -2.65 -2.40 19.75
N TYR A 61 -2.32 -1.94 20.95
CA TYR A 61 -3.04 -2.25 22.18
C TYR A 61 -3.24 -1.00 23.05
N GLY A 62 -4.15 -1.12 24.02
CA GLY A 62 -4.53 -0.03 24.92
C GLY A 62 -5.46 1.00 24.27
N ASN A 63 -5.69 2.11 24.99
CA ASN A 63 -6.65 3.15 24.59
C ASN A 63 -5.93 4.43 24.12
N ARG A 64 -5.18 4.34 23.01
CA ARG A 64 -4.47 5.48 22.40
C ARG A 64 -5.07 5.81 21.04
N THR A 65 -5.89 6.85 20.99
CA THR A 65 -6.64 7.25 19.77
C THR A 65 -5.75 7.55 18.57
N SER A 66 -4.55 8.10 18.78
CA SER A 66 -3.58 8.36 17.72
C SER A 66 -3.12 7.09 17.01
N TYR A 67 -2.86 6.01 17.75
CA TYR A 67 -2.39 4.75 17.18
C TYR A 67 -3.46 4.08 16.32
N TYR A 68 -4.73 4.14 16.75
CA TYR A 68 -5.84 3.63 15.92
C TYR A 68 -6.06 4.48 14.66
N ARG A 69 -5.80 5.79 14.70
CA ARG A 69 -5.83 6.63 13.50
C ARG A 69 -4.69 6.28 12.54
N GLY A 70 -3.47 6.08 13.05
CA GLY A 70 -2.34 5.60 12.24
C GLY A 70 -2.65 4.25 11.62
N LEU A 71 -3.11 3.29 12.43
CA LEU A 71 -3.54 1.97 11.97
C LEU A 71 -4.57 2.05 10.85
N LYS A 72 -5.57 2.93 10.96
CA LYS A 72 -6.60 3.11 9.93
C LYS A 72 -6.00 3.48 8.57
N THR A 73 -4.96 4.32 8.54
CA THR A 73 -4.25 4.64 7.28
C THR A 73 -3.61 3.41 6.64
N HIS A 74 -3.12 2.47 7.46
CA HIS A 74 -2.55 1.22 6.98
C HIS A 74 -3.63 0.23 6.53
N GLU A 75 -4.75 0.15 7.24
CA GLU A 75 -5.91 -0.68 6.89
C GLU A 75 -6.51 -0.25 5.55
N ASP A 76 -6.72 1.05 5.34
CA ASP A 76 -7.27 1.59 4.09
C ASP A 76 -6.33 1.32 2.91
N HIS A 77 -5.02 1.46 3.14
CA HIS A 77 -4.01 1.10 2.14
C HIS A 77 -3.98 -0.40 1.84
N SER A 78 -4.11 -1.24 2.87
CA SER A 78 -4.16 -2.69 2.70
C SER A 78 -5.39 -3.12 1.92
N LEU A 79 -6.54 -2.52 2.20
CA LEU A 79 -7.77 -2.76 1.45
C LEU A 79 -7.62 -2.37 -0.03
N LYS A 80 -6.98 -1.22 -0.30
CA LYS A 80 -6.78 -0.72 -1.65
C LYS A 80 -5.90 -1.63 -2.52
N PHE A 81 -4.83 -2.18 -1.96
CA PHE A 81 -3.84 -2.98 -2.69
C PHE A 81 -3.93 -4.49 -2.42
N GLY A 82 -4.93 -4.93 -1.65
CA GLY A 82 -5.16 -6.34 -1.37
C GLY A 82 -4.13 -6.99 -0.43
N TYR A 83 -3.51 -6.23 0.47
CA TYR A 83 -2.54 -6.78 1.43
C TYR A 83 -3.25 -7.42 2.63
N PRO A 84 -3.03 -8.73 2.90
CA PRO A 84 -3.45 -9.32 4.17
C PRO A 84 -2.80 -8.57 5.33
N MET A 85 -3.51 -8.42 6.44
CA MET A 85 -3.01 -7.67 7.58
C MET A 85 -3.32 -8.36 8.91
N THR A 86 -2.30 -8.48 9.74
CA THR A 86 -2.39 -9.03 11.09
C THR A 86 -2.11 -7.94 12.11
N VAL A 87 -3.02 -7.78 13.06
CA VAL A 87 -2.88 -6.81 14.14
C VAL A 87 -2.95 -7.54 15.47
N LEU A 88 -1.84 -7.58 16.19
CA LEU A 88 -1.84 -8.06 17.57
C LEU A 88 -2.51 -7.02 18.47
N ARG A 89 -3.63 -7.42 19.10
CA ARG A 89 -4.45 -6.53 19.96
C ARG A 89 -4.17 -6.67 21.46
N LYS A 90 -3.38 -7.67 21.86
CA LYS A 90 -3.03 -7.98 23.25
C LYS A 90 -1.53 -8.28 23.34
N PRO A 91 -0.80 -7.75 24.33
CA PRO A 91 0.59 -8.13 24.54
C PRO A 91 0.70 -9.63 24.88
N ILE A 92 1.67 -10.31 24.27
CA ILE A 92 1.95 -11.74 24.52
C ILE A 92 3.15 -11.87 25.46
N LEU A 93 4.19 -11.10 25.19
CA LEU A 93 5.41 -11.03 25.99
C LEU A 93 5.59 -9.62 26.56
N GLY A 94 6.29 -9.52 27.69
CA GLY A 94 6.64 -8.23 28.30
C GLY A 94 7.61 -7.42 27.44
N GLY A 95 7.72 -6.11 27.72
CA GLY A 95 8.66 -5.23 27.02
C GLY A 95 8.41 -5.17 25.51
N TYR A 96 9.48 -5.21 24.72
CA TYR A 96 9.41 -5.08 23.26
C TYR A 96 9.37 -6.43 22.53
N TRP A 97 9.31 -7.54 23.29
CA TRP A 97 9.39 -8.92 22.78
C TRP A 97 8.12 -9.41 22.08
N SER A 98 6.98 -8.71 22.24
CA SER A 98 5.76 -9.05 21.50
C SER A 98 5.90 -8.86 19.98
N LYS A 99 6.76 -7.93 19.52
CA LYS A 99 7.05 -7.67 18.09
C LYS A 99 7.65 -8.90 17.39
N PRO A 100 8.80 -9.44 17.82
CA PRO A 100 9.36 -10.63 17.20
C PRO A 100 8.46 -11.87 17.36
N ALA A 101 7.67 -11.97 18.43
CA ALA A 101 6.73 -13.08 18.62
C ALA A 101 5.60 -13.10 17.57
N ILE A 102 4.94 -11.96 17.32
CA ILE A 102 3.87 -11.92 16.30
C ILE A 102 4.43 -12.07 14.89
N LEU A 103 5.62 -11.52 14.63
CA LEU A 103 6.30 -11.69 13.34
C LEU A 103 6.66 -13.16 13.11
N LEU A 104 7.22 -13.85 14.11
CA LEU A 104 7.53 -15.28 14.01
C LEU A 104 6.27 -16.10 13.77
N SER A 105 5.18 -15.81 14.49
CA SER A 105 3.88 -16.47 14.26
C SER A 105 3.37 -16.27 12.83
N ALA A 106 3.44 -15.04 12.31
CA ALA A 106 3.02 -14.74 10.95
C ALA A 106 3.93 -15.40 9.91
N LEU A 107 5.24 -15.46 10.14
CA LEU A 107 6.18 -16.17 9.27
C LEU A 107 5.85 -17.66 9.19
N VAL A 108 5.64 -18.32 10.33
CA VAL A 108 5.29 -19.75 10.36
C VAL A 108 3.99 -20.00 9.61
N GLU A 109 2.96 -19.18 9.85
CA GLU A 109 1.68 -19.29 9.14
C GLU A 109 1.83 -19.12 7.62
N GLU A 110 2.68 -18.20 7.16
CA GLU A 110 2.95 -18.06 5.72
C GLU A 110 3.79 -19.22 5.18
N MET A 111 4.73 -19.77 5.96
CA MET A 111 5.57 -20.93 5.59
C MET A 111 4.80 -22.24 5.51
N GLU A 112 3.63 -22.35 6.15
CA GLU A 112 2.75 -23.52 6.06
C GLU A 112 1.90 -23.54 4.79
N LYS A 113 1.75 -22.41 4.09
CA LYS A 113 0.94 -22.30 2.88
C LYS A 113 1.68 -22.86 1.65
N PRO A 114 0.95 -23.33 0.63
CA PRO A 114 1.53 -23.53 -0.70
C PRO A 114 2.23 -22.26 -1.21
N GLU A 115 3.29 -22.43 -1.99
CA GLU A 115 4.12 -21.31 -2.47
C GLU A 115 3.34 -20.28 -3.30
N GLU A 116 2.28 -20.71 -3.98
CA GLU A 116 1.37 -19.86 -4.74
C GLU A 116 0.53 -18.93 -3.87
N ASP A 117 0.19 -19.35 -2.64
CA ASP A 117 -0.70 -18.65 -1.70
C ASP A 117 0.07 -17.91 -0.60
N GLN A 118 1.35 -18.23 -0.44
CA GLN A 118 2.24 -17.68 0.58
C GLN A 118 2.64 -16.23 0.30
N ALA A 119 2.67 -15.40 1.35
CA ALA A 119 3.29 -14.08 1.31
C ALA A 119 4.80 -14.23 1.14
N ARG A 120 5.41 -13.48 0.23
CA ARG A 120 6.87 -13.50 0.04
C ARG A 120 7.59 -12.57 1.01
N TRP A 121 6.88 -11.57 1.51
CA TRP A 121 7.41 -10.59 2.45
C TRP A 121 6.38 -10.28 3.53
N LEU A 122 6.86 -10.16 4.76
CA LEU A 122 6.14 -9.47 5.81
C LEU A 122 6.59 -8.01 5.83
N PHE A 123 5.64 -7.09 5.94
CA PHE A 123 5.87 -5.68 6.17
C PHE A 123 5.49 -5.33 7.60
N TRP A 124 6.48 -5.04 8.44
CA TRP A 124 6.26 -4.56 9.79
C TRP A 124 6.08 -3.04 9.81
N PHE A 125 5.15 -2.57 10.64
CA PHE A 125 5.07 -1.17 11.03
C PHE A 125 4.64 -1.03 12.50
N ASP A 126 5.25 -0.09 13.22
CA ASP A 126 4.91 0.22 14.61
C ASP A 126 3.56 0.95 14.70
N GLY A 127 2.87 0.82 15.84
CA GLY A 127 1.53 1.38 16.05
C GLY A 127 1.47 2.91 16.04
N ASP A 128 2.62 3.58 16.13
CA ASP A 128 2.78 5.04 16.04
C ASP A 128 3.17 5.52 14.63
N THR A 129 3.19 4.62 13.64
CA THR A 129 3.45 4.96 12.24
C THR A 129 2.18 5.40 11.51
N VAL A 130 2.33 6.32 10.56
CA VAL A 130 1.24 6.86 9.73
C VAL A 130 1.65 6.78 8.27
N LEU A 131 0.76 6.27 7.42
CA LEU A 131 0.97 6.19 5.99
C LEU A 131 0.59 7.51 5.32
N MET A 132 1.57 8.21 4.78
CA MET A 132 1.40 9.57 4.25
C MET A 132 0.93 9.62 2.79
N ASN A 133 1.33 8.65 1.97
CA ASN A 133 0.91 8.58 0.56
C ASN A 133 0.20 7.25 0.26
N PRO A 134 -1.14 7.20 0.29
CA PRO A 134 -1.90 5.96 0.10
C PRO A 134 -1.96 5.47 -1.35
N ASN A 135 -1.24 6.11 -2.27
CA ASN A 135 -1.23 5.77 -3.69
C ASN A 135 0.01 5.00 -4.12
N ILE A 136 0.98 4.80 -3.22
CA ILE A 136 2.21 4.07 -3.51
C ILE A 136 2.06 2.63 -2.98
N PRO A 137 2.04 1.60 -3.85
CA PRO A 137 2.01 0.21 -3.39
C PRO A 137 3.35 -0.18 -2.75
N LEU A 138 3.34 -1.17 -1.86
CA LEU A 138 4.53 -1.55 -1.08
C LEU A 138 5.60 -2.29 -1.90
N ASP A 139 5.18 -2.96 -2.97
CA ASP A 139 6.05 -3.75 -3.85
C ASP A 139 7.12 -2.90 -4.55
N ILE A 140 6.88 -1.61 -4.76
CA ILE A 140 7.89 -0.70 -5.34
C ILE A 140 9.15 -0.57 -4.48
N PHE A 141 9.04 -0.87 -3.19
CA PHE A 141 10.16 -0.77 -2.24
C PHE A 141 10.90 -2.09 -2.07
N LEU A 142 10.41 -3.19 -2.66
CA LEU A 142 11.07 -4.48 -2.57
C LEU A 142 12.37 -4.50 -3.39
N PRO A 143 13.33 -5.36 -3.03
CA PRO A 143 14.59 -5.44 -3.76
C PRO A 143 14.31 -5.87 -5.21
N PRO A 144 14.98 -5.27 -6.20
CA PRO A 144 14.86 -5.73 -7.57
C PRO A 144 15.52 -7.12 -7.73
N PRO A 145 15.20 -7.88 -8.79
CA PRO A 145 15.57 -9.30 -8.93
C PRO A 145 17.07 -9.61 -8.83
N GLN A 146 17.95 -8.64 -9.12
CA GLN A 146 19.40 -8.81 -8.98
C GLN A 146 19.91 -8.87 -7.52
N PHE A 147 19.06 -8.61 -6.53
CA PHE A 147 19.36 -8.74 -5.10
C PHE A 147 18.46 -9.80 -4.46
N ASP A 148 18.39 -10.98 -5.08
CA ASP A 148 17.55 -12.10 -4.65
C ASP A 148 17.99 -12.76 -3.34
N ASP A 149 19.19 -12.44 -2.86
CA ASP A 149 19.76 -12.81 -1.56
C ASP A 149 19.35 -11.86 -0.42
N THR A 150 18.65 -10.77 -0.73
CA THR A 150 18.17 -9.84 0.31
C THR A 150 17.02 -10.46 1.09
N HIS A 151 17.13 -10.48 2.42
CA HIS A 151 16.12 -11.05 3.33
C HIS A 151 15.53 -10.05 4.31
N LEU A 152 16.15 -8.87 4.46
CA LEU A 152 15.73 -7.82 5.37
C LEU A 152 15.95 -6.46 4.71
N LEU A 153 14.91 -5.65 4.64
CA LEU A 153 14.99 -4.24 4.26
C LEU A 153 14.60 -3.40 5.45
N MET A 154 15.55 -2.65 5.98
CA MET A 154 15.39 -1.93 7.24
C MET A 154 15.55 -0.43 7.04
N THR A 155 14.84 0.35 7.86
CA THR A 155 14.99 1.80 7.84
C THR A 155 16.27 2.21 8.58
N SER A 156 16.96 3.21 8.04
CA SER A 156 18.12 3.84 8.67
C SER A 156 17.70 5.20 9.23
N ASP A 157 18.16 5.50 10.44
CA ASP A 157 18.00 6.80 11.09
C ASP A 157 19.31 7.26 11.74
N TRP A 158 19.26 8.33 12.53
CA TRP A 158 20.43 8.88 13.22
C TRP A 158 21.03 7.94 14.28
N ASN A 159 20.30 6.90 14.72
CA ASN A 159 20.80 5.83 15.59
C ASN A 159 21.38 4.64 14.80
N GLY A 160 21.56 4.79 13.48
CA GLY A 160 22.05 3.76 12.57
C GLY A 160 20.91 2.99 11.92
N MET A 161 20.00 2.46 12.72
CA MET A 161 18.85 1.68 12.25
C MET A 161 17.59 1.91 13.09
N ASN A 162 16.44 1.85 12.43
CA ASN A 162 15.13 1.90 13.06
C ASN A 162 14.36 0.61 12.75
N ASN A 163 13.77 -0.01 13.78
CA ASN A 163 12.97 -1.24 13.62
C ASN A 163 11.46 -0.99 13.63
N GLY A 164 11.05 0.27 13.45
CA GLY A 164 9.66 0.69 13.44
C GLY A 164 8.97 0.46 12.10
N VAL A 165 9.73 0.40 11.00
CA VAL A 165 9.22 0.01 9.67
C VAL A 165 10.29 -0.78 8.94
N PHE A 166 9.96 -1.98 8.49
CA PHE A 166 10.88 -2.83 7.72
C PHE A 166 10.13 -3.92 6.96
N PHE A 167 10.80 -4.51 5.96
CA PHE A 167 10.36 -5.73 5.30
C PHE A 167 11.26 -6.89 5.71
N ILE A 168 10.68 -8.05 5.97
CA ILE A 168 11.41 -9.29 6.20
C ILE A 168 10.86 -10.38 5.28
N ARG A 169 11.77 -11.08 4.59
CA ARG A 169 11.40 -12.11 3.63
C ARG A 169 10.82 -13.32 4.36
N VAL A 170 9.80 -13.94 3.77
CA VAL A 170 9.28 -15.21 4.29
C VAL A 170 10.19 -16.33 3.81
N ASN A 171 11.10 -16.74 4.69
CA ASN A 171 12.03 -17.84 4.46
C ASN A 171 12.58 -18.39 5.79
N GLN A 172 13.36 -19.47 5.70
CA GLN A 172 14.01 -20.09 6.86
C GLN A 172 14.94 -19.14 7.62
N TRP A 173 15.71 -18.30 6.92
CA TRP A 173 16.62 -17.35 7.58
C TRP A 173 15.88 -16.39 8.52
N ALA A 174 14.69 -15.91 8.13
CA ALA A 174 13.88 -15.05 8.97
C ALA A 174 13.34 -15.77 10.22
N ILE A 175 12.98 -17.06 10.09
CA ILE A 175 12.60 -17.90 11.24
C ILE A 175 13.76 -18.01 12.24
N GLU A 176 14.97 -18.30 11.75
CA GLU A 176 16.17 -18.42 12.57
C GLU A 176 16.50 -17.11 13.27
N LEU A 177 16.45 -15.97 12.55
CA LEU A 177 16.67 -14.64 13.10
C LEU A 177 15.69 -14.31 14.24
N LEU A 178 14.38 -14.46 14.01
CA LEU A 178 13.38 -14.09 15.02
C LEU A 178 13.37 -15.06 16.20
N SER A 179 13.66 -16.34 15.97
CA SER A 179 13.81 -17.33 17.04
C SER A 179 15.01 -17.00 17.92
N ALA A 180 16.16 -16.69 17.32
CA ALA A 180 17.35 -16.24 18.05
C ALA A 180 17.08 -14.94 18.82
N THR A 181 16.37 -13.98 18.20
CA THR A 181 15.98 -12.70 18.84
C THR A 181 15.12 -12.93 20.08
N LEU A 182 14.13 -13.83 20.02
CA LEU A 182 13.27 -14.16 21.18
C LEU A 182 14.02 -14.92 22.27
N ALA A 183 14.97 -15.78 21.89
CA ALA A 183 15.77 -16.54 22.85
C ALA A 183 16.84 -15.70 23.55
N TYR A 184 17.31 -14.62 22.90
CA TYR A 184 18.46 -13.85 23.33
C TYR A 184 18.40 -13.39 24.80
N PRO A 185 17.31 -12.80 25.32
CA PRO A 185 17.27 -12.33 26.71
C PRO A 185 17.40 -13.46 27.73
N THR A 186 16.92 -14.65 27.38
CA THR A 186 16.99 -15.84 28.23
C THR A 186 18.38 -16.50 28.14
N ALA A 187 18.99 -16.49 26.95
CA ALA A 187 20.32 -17.05 26.72
C ALA A 187 21.45 -16.16 27.25
N HIS A 188 21.22 -14.84 27.30
CA HIS A 188 22.19 -13.81 27.68
C HIS A 188 21.63 -12.85 28.74
N PRO A 189 21.21 -13.34 29.92
CA PRO A 189 20.61 -12.49 30.96
C PRO A 189 21.57 -11.43 31.52
N GLU A 190 22.88 -11.61 31.34
CA GLU A 190 23.93 -10.67 31.71
C GLU A 190 23.99 -9.42 30.83
N VAL A 191 23.44 -9.48 29.62
CA VAL A 191 23.47 -8.37 28.66
C VAL A 191 22.30 -7.43 28.91
N SER A 192 22.59 -6.20 29.30
CA SER A 192 21.57 -5.15 29.39
C SER A 192 21.25 -4.61 28.00
N LEU A 193 20.00 -4.77 27.57
CA LEU A 193 19.51 -4.24 26.31
C LEU A 193 18.75 -2.93 26.57
N SER A 194 19.39 -1.80 26.30
CA SER A 194 18.85 -0.46 26.61
C SER A 194 17.71 0.00 25.68
N PHE A 195 17.53 -0.67 24.54
CA PHE A 195 16.55 -0.32 23.50
C PHE A 195 15.67 -1.52 23.08
N ALA A 196 15.61 -2.58 23.90
CA ALA A 196 14.81 -3.79 23.67
C ALA A 196 13.81 -4.06 24.80
#